data_AF-A0A7S3HAV2-F1
#
_entry.id   AF-A0A7S3HAV2-F1
#
_cell.length_a   1.000
_cell.length_b   1.000
_cell.length_c   1.000
_cell.angle_alpha   90.00
_cell.angle_beta   90.00
_cell.angle_gamma   90.00
#
_symmetry.space_group_name_H-M   'P 1'
#
loop_
_entity.id
_entity.type
_entity.pdbx_description
1 polymer ?
#
loop_
_entity_poly.entity_id
_entity_poly.type
_entity_poly.pdbx_seq_one_letter_code
_entity_poly.pdbx_strand_id
1 'polypeptide(L)'
;SADAPAGSNSGISYVIYGRATRDSYIDDIQLTTGPTALSPSIGFRILGAANNVVSGTSVSAAGDINNDGIDDIIVGAPQADPPSGVDGGISYVIFGRDVAGGSTPFGDIQ
;
A
#
# COMPACT_ATOMS: atom_id res chain seq x y z
N SER A 1 -6.29 -12.15 -14.21
CA SER A 1 -6.78 -12.01 -12.82
C SER A 1 -5.59 -11.76 -11.92
N ALA A 2 -5.18 -10.50 -11.78
CA ALA A 2 -3.88 -10.14 -11.17
C ALA A 2 -4.03 -9.57 -9.75
N ASP A 3 -5.11 -9.91 -9.03
CA ASP A 3 -5.50 -9.22 -7.80
C ASP A 3 -5.98 -10.18 -6.70
N ALA A 4 -5.55 -11.44 -6.76
CA ALA A 4 -5.79 -12.36 -5.67
C ALA A 4 -4.73 -12.10 -4.58
N PRO A 5 -5.11 -11.96 -3.29
CA PRO A 5 -4.13 -11.88 -2.22
C PRO A 5 -3.20 -13.11 -2.29
N ALA A 6 -1.90 -12.90 -2.07
CA ALA A 6 -1.01 -14.00 -1.74
C ALA A 6 -1.67 -14.77 -0.60
N GLY A 7 -1.70 -16.10 -0.69
CA GLY A 7 -2.61 -16.98 0.03
C GLY A 7 -2.66 -16.81 1.56
N SER A 8 -3.57 -17.59 2.17
CA SER A 8 -4.00 -17.48 3.57
C SER A 8 -2.88 -17.04 4.54
N ASN A 9 -3.09 -15.88 5.19
CA ASN A 9 -2.23 -15.21 6.19
C ASN A 9 -1.16 -14.23 5.71
N SER A 10 -1.14 -13.82 4.44
CA SER A 10 -0.31 -12.68 4.03
C SER A 10 -0.83 -11.38 4.68
N GLY A 11 0.08 -10.57 5.25
CA GLY A 11 -0.30 -9.27 5.84
C GLY A 11 -0.72 -8.27 4.78
N ILE A 12 -1.70 -7.41 5.09
CA ILE A 12 -2.11 -6.31 4.23
C ILE A 12 -1.84 -4.99 4.95
N SER A 13 -1.05 -4.13 4.31
CA SER A 13 -0.90 -2.74 4.69
C SER A 13 -1.83 -1.86 3.85
N TYR A 14 -2.26 -0.73 4.39
CA TYR A 14 -3.19 0.18 3.73
C TYR A 14 -2.60 1.58 3.70
N VAL A 15 -2.68 2.23 2.54
CA VAL A 15 -2.42 3.67 2.41
C VAL A 15 -3.77 4.35 2.28
N ILE A 16 -4.08 5.24 3.21
CA ILE A 16 -5.33 5.98 3.27
C ILE A 16 -5.03 7.45 2.96
N TYR A 17 -5.75 8.03 2.00
CA TYR A 17 -5.56 9.43 1.65
C TYR A 17 -6.16 10.35 2.73
N GLY A 18 -5.43 11.39 3.09
CA GLY A 18 -5.98 12.50 3.86
C GLY A 18 -7.09 13.21 3.08
N ARG A 19 -8.12 13.70 3.79
CA ARG A 19 -9.22 14.47 3.19
C ARG A 19 -9.30 15.85 3.81
N ALA A 20 -9.43 16.88 2.96
CA ALA A 20 -9.57 18.26 3.40
C ALA A 20 -10.99 18.56 3.92
N THR A 21 -12.01 17.85 3.42
CA THR A 21 -13.40 18.00 3.86
C THR A 21 -13.78 16.89 4.85
N ARG A 22 -14.34 17.29 5.99
CA ARG A 22 -15.10 16.38 6.85
C ARG A 22 -16.47 16.13 6.21
N ASP A 23 -16.52 15.30 5.17
CA ASP A 23 -17.81 14.81 4.70
C ASP A 23 -18.30 13.78 5.71
N SER A 24 -19.47 14.02 6.29
CA SER A 24 -20.13 13.25 7.36
C SER A 24 -20.52 11.81 7.00
N TYR A 25 -19.94 11.24 5.94
CA TYR A 25 -20.36 9.98 5.32
C TYR A 25 -19.40 8.81 5.57
N ILE A 26 -18.24 9.04 6.19
CA ILE A 26 -17.30 7.96 6.54
C ILE A 26 -16.70 8.19 7.93
N ASP A 27 -17.52 8.05 8.98
CA ASP A 27 -16.96 8.04 10.35
C ASP A 27 -16.06 6.80 10.57
N ASP A 28 -16.29 5.70 9.83
CA ASP A 28 -15.47 4.49 9.87
C ASP A 28 -14.92 4.09 8.50
N ILE A 29 -13.62 3.81 8.44
CA ILE A 29 -12.96 3.19 7.28
C ILE A 29 -13.00 1.67 7.46
N GLN A 30 -13.69 0.98 6.56
CA GLN A 30 -13.72 -0.48 6.54
C GLN A 30 -12.48 -1.03 5.85
N LEU A 31 -11.60 -1.68 6.61
CA LEU A 31 -10.43 -2.40 6.08
C LEU A 31 -10.82 -3.84 5.74
N THR A 32 -10.54 -4.28 4.51
CA THR A 32 -10.98 -5.57 3.99
C THR A 32 -9.80 -6.54 3.83
N THR A 33 -9.84 -7.67 4.56
CA THR A 33 -8.83 -8.74 4.46
C THR A 33 -9.10 -9.75 3.35
N GLY A 34 -10.21 -9.59 2.61
CA GLY A 34 -10.65 -10.48 1.53
C GLY A 34 -10.29 -9.98 0.12
N PRO A 35 -10.83 -10.58 -0.96
CA PRO A 35 -10.53 -10.17 -2.33
C PRO A 35 -11.09 -8.78 -2.69
N THR A 36 -11.99 -8.24 -1.88
CA THR A 36 -12.61 -6.93 -2.13
C THR A 36 -11.60 -5.82 -1.92
N ALA A 37 -11.22 -5.15 -3.01
CA ALA A 37 -10.34 -3.98 -2.98
C ALA A 37 -10.94 -2.84 -2.14
N LEU A 38 -10.06 -2.05 -1.51
CA LEU A 38 -10.44 -0.79 -0.90
C LEU A 38 -10.94 0.16 -2.00
N SER A 39 -11.93 1.02 -1.69
CA SER A 39 -12.36 2.04 -2.65
C SER A 39 -11.15 2.92 -3.02
N PRO A 40 -10.80 3.08 -4.31
CA PRO A 40 -9.65 3.88 -4.71
C PRO A 40 -9.76 5.37 -4.41
N SER A 41 -10.94 5.85 -4.00
CA SER A 41 -11.16 7.20 -3.48
C SER A 41 -10.81 7.37 -2.00
N ILE A 42 -10.62 6.25 -1.28
CA ILE A 42 -10.20 6.22 0.13
C ILE A 42 -8.70 5.94 0.22
N GLY A 43 -8.18 5.06 -0.63
CA GLY A 43 -6.81 4.59 -0.52
C GLY A 43 -6.53 3.40 -1.43
N PHE A 44 -5.46 2.67 -1.14
CA PHE A 44 -5.11 1.41 -1.79
C PHE A 44 -4.45 0.45 -0.81
N ARG A 45 -4.35 -0.83 -1.19
CA ARG A 45 -3.73 -1.88 -0.37
C ARG A 45 -2.34 -2.23 -0.89
N ILE A 46 -1.45 -2.57 0.05
CA ILE A 46 -0.14 -3.18 -0.21
C ILE A 46 -0.22 -4.60 0.34
N LEU A 47 -0.30 -5.57 -0.57
CA LEU A 47 -0.42 -6.98 -0.25
C LEU A 47 0.96 -7.55 0.10
N GLY A 48 1.03 -8.47 1.06
CA GLY A 48 2.23 -9.25 1.31
C GLY A 48 2.63 -10.05 0.07
N ALA A 49 3.93 -10.12 -0.20
CA ALA A 49 4.46 -10.74 -1.42
C ALA A 49 4.21 -12.26 -1.49
N ALA A 50 4.05 -12.94 -0.35
CA ALA A 50 3.83 -14.37 -0.26
C ALA A 50 3.08 -14.77 1.04
N ASN A 51 2.69 -16.04 1.15
CA ASN A 51 2.02 -16.59 2.34
C ASN A 51 2.82 -16.28 3.62
N ASN A 52 2.16 -15.77 4.65
CA ASN A 52 2.75 -15.38 5.93
C ASN A 52 3.80 -14.24 5.85
N VAL A 53 3.93 -13.56 4.71
CA VAL A 53 4.76 -12.37 4.57
C VAL A 53 3.91 -11.13 4.90
N VAL A 54 4.46 -10.25 5.73
CA VAL A 54 3.83 -8.98 6.09
C VAL A 54 4.50 -7.82 5.35
N SER A 55 3.71 -6.97 4.71
CA SER A 55 4.16 -5.67 4.20
C SER A 55 3.98 -4.60 5.28
N GLY A 56 4.75 -3.51 5.23
CA GLY A 56 4.55 -2.34 6.08
C GLY A 56 4.91 -2.52 7.56
N THR A 57 5.84 -3.44 7.87
CA THR A 57 6.38 -3.55 9.24
C THR A 57 7.14 -2.27 9.65
N SER A 58 7.67 -1.54 8.68
CA SER A 58 8.25 -0.21 8.87
C SER A 58 7.84 0.71 7.72
N VAL A 59 7.56 1.97 8.02
CA VAL A 59 7.26 3.03 7.05
C VAL A 59 8.07 4.27 7.40
N SER A 60 8.65 4.93 6.40
CA SER A 60 9.32 6.22 6.56
C SER A 60 8.98 7.14 5.41
N ALA A 61 9.00 8.46 5.67
CA ALA A 61 9.10 9.44 4.60
C ALA A 61 10.42 9.22 3.85
N ALA A 62 10.35 9.19 2.53
CA ALA A 62 11.51 9.13 1.65
C ALA A 62 11.88 10.51 1.07
N GLY A 63 10.96 11.48 1.16
CA GLY A 63 11.04 12.74 0.43
C GLY A 63 10.75 12.51 -1.06
N ASP A 64 10.83 13.56 -1.86
CA ASP A 64 10.74 13.46 -3.32
C ASP A 64 12.05 12.89 -3.91
N ILE A 65 12.12 11.58 -4.17
CA ILE A 65 13.34 10.90 -4.63
C ILE A 65 13.45 10.86 -6.16
N ASN A 66 12.33 11.02 -6.87
CA ASN A 66 12.27 11.02 -8.32
C ASN A 66 12.25 12.44 -8.92
N ASN A 67 12.20 13.46 -8.06
CA ASN A 67 12.29 14.87 -8.36
C ASN A 67 11.06 15.44 -9.10
N ASP A 68 9.86 14.92 -8.82
CA ASP A 68 8.58 15.32 -9.42
C ASP A 68 7.80 16.39 -8.63
N GLY A 69 8.31 16.78 -7.46
CA GLY A 69 7.73 17.77 -6.57
C GLY A 69 6.79 17.19 -5.50
N ILE A 70 6.70 15.86 -5.38
CA ILE A 70 5.79 15.18 -4.45
C ILE A 70 6.58 14.21 -3.57
N ASP A 71 6.34 14.26 -2.26
CA ASP A 71 7.05 13.37 -1.33
C ASP A 71 6.65 11.90 -1.52
N ASP A 72 7.66 11.03 -1.54
CA ASP A 72 7.54 9.60 -1.63
C ASP A 72 7.61 8.93 -0.25
N ILE A 73 7.21 7.67 -0.18
CA ILE A 73 7.35 6.84 1.01
C ILE A 73 8.11 5.55 0.72
N ILE A 74 8.80 5.05 1.74
CA ILE A 74 9.42 3.71 1.72
C ILE A 74 8.72 2.79 2.72
N VAL A 75 8.43 1.58 2.27
CA VAL A 75 7.72 0.54 3.02
C VAL A 75 8.61 -0.70 3.10
N GLY A 76 8.86 -1.18 4.32
CA GLY A 76 9.64 -2.40 4.58
C GLY A 76 8.76 -3.64 4.77
N ALA A 77 9.18 -4.74 4.15
CA ALA A 77 8.65 -6.09 4.34
C ALA A 77 9.81 -7.02 4.76
N PRO A 78 10.12 -7.13 6.06
CA PRO A 78 11.15 -8.07 6.54
C PRO A 78 10.71 -9.51 6.28
N GLN A 79 11.66 -10.40 6.05
CA GLN A 79 11.40 -11.83 5.81
C GLN A 79 10.43 -12.08 4.65
N ALA A 80 10.54 -11.28 3.60
CA ALA A 80 9.73 -11.42 2.39
C ALA A 80 10.28 -12.46 1.40
N ASP A 81 11.31 -13.22 1.81
CA ASP A 81 11.96 -14.29 1.05
C ASP A 81 12.26 -13.89 -0.41
N PRO A 82 13.01 -12.78 -0.64
CA PRO A 82 13.39 -12.39 -1.98
C PRO A 82 14.22 -13.48 -2.67
N PRO A 83 14.32 -13.47 -4.01
CA PRO A 83 15.16 -14.41 -4.75
C PRO A 83 16.63 -14.44 -4.32
N SER A 84 17.10 -13.39 -3.63
CA SER A 84 18.46 -13.27 -3.10
C SER A 84 18.71 -14.03 -1.79
N GLY A 85 17.67 -14.51 -1.09
CA GLY A 85 17.84 -15.33 0.11
C GLY A 85 16.59 -15.47 0.98
N VAL A 86 16.50 -16.62 1.66
CA VAL A 86 15.49 -16.88 2.70
C VAL A 86 15.64 -15.88 3.84
N ASP A 87 14.53 -15.45 4.42
CA ASP A 87 14.38 -14.42 5.44
C ASP A 87 14.92 -13.02 5.02
N GLY A 88 15.26 -12.84 3.74
CA GLY A 88 15.65 -11.54 3.21
C GLY A 88 14.51 -10.52 3.30
N GLY A 89 14.84 -9.25 3.54
CA GLY A 89 13.86 -8.16 3.50
C GLY A 89 13.69 -7.60 2.10
N ILE A 90 12.48 -7.12 1.79
CA ILE A 90 12.19 -6.28 0.62
C ILE A 90 11.81 -4.88 1.11
N SER A 91 12.23 -3.86 0.36
CA SER A 91 11.79 -2.49 0.54
C SER A 91 11.15 -1.98 -0.75
N TYR A 92 10.00 -1.34 -0.61
CA TYR A 92 9.24 -0.76 -1.69
C TYR A 92 9.28 0.75 -1.59
N VAL A 93 9.60 1.44 -2.68
CA VAL A 93 9.34 2.87 -2.81
C VAL A 93 7.99 3.04 -3.48
N ILE A 94 7.13 3.85 -2.87
CA ILE A 94 5.87 4.26 -3.46
C ILE A 94 6.02 5.73 -3.80
N PHE A 95 6.04 6.01 -5.11
CA PHE A 95 6.13 7.38 -5.59
C PHE A 95 4.84 8.14 -5.29
N GLY A 96 4.98 9.33 -4.72
CA GLY A 96 3.88 10.27 -4.54
C GLY A 96 3.29 10.66 -5.88
N ARG A 97 1.98 10.96 -5.90
CA ARG A 97 1.29 11.37 -7.13
C ARG A 97 0.24 12.41 -6.81
N ASP A 98 0.23 13.49 -7.58
CA ASP A 98 -0.85 14.47 -7.58
C ASP A 98 -1.86 14.02 -8.62
N VAL A 99 -3.10 13.84 -8.18
CA VAL A 99 -4.14 13.23 -9.00
C VAL A 99 -5.29 14.20 -9.04
N ALA A 100 -5.47 14.82 -10.21
CA ALA A 100 -6.57 15.74 -10.46
C ALA A 100 -7.92 15.11 -10.06
N GLY A 101 -8.72 15.87 -9.32
CA GLY A 101 -9.85 15.40 -8.53
C GLY A 101 -10.78 14.43 -9.26
N GLY A 102 -10.72 13.16 -8.86
CA GLY A 102 -11.63 12.10 -9.28
C GLY A 102 -10.99 10.87 -9.92
N SER A 103 -9.70 10.91 -10.27
CA SER A 103 -9.00 9.73 -10.81
C SER A 103 -8.41 8.88 -9.69
N THR A 104 -8.35 7.56 -9.89
CA THR A 104 -7.83 6.60 -8.91
C THR A 104 -6.29 6.63 -8.93
N PRO A 105 -5.61 7.14 -7.88
CA PRO A 105 -4.15 7.35 -7.92
C PRO A 105 -3.35 6.06 -8.06
N PHE A 106 -3.86 5.01 -7.40
CA PHE A 106 -3.25 3.71 -7.26
C PHE A 106 -4.35 2.63 -7.28
N GLY A 107 -4.03 1.47 -7.85
CA GLY A 107 -4.70 0.21 -7.55
C GLY A 107 -3.95 -0.51 -6.42
N ASP A 108 -4.39 -1.72 -6.06
CA ASP A 108 -3.65 -2.55 -5.12
C ASP A 108 -2.26 -2.92 -5.68
N ILE A 109 -1.28 -3.08 -4.79
CA ILE A 109 0.13 -3.33 -5.11
C ILE A 109 0.60 -4.61 -4.38
N GLN A 110 1.45 -5.43 -5.02
CA GLN A 110 2.17 -6.59 -4.44
C GLN A 110 3.68 -6.30 -4.31
#